data_AF-A0A7Y1LKI9-F1
#
_entry.id   AF-A0A7Y1LKI9-F1
#
_cell.length_a   1.000
_cell.length_b   1.000
_cell.length_c   1.000
_cell.angle_alpha   90.00
_cell.angle_beta   90.00
_cell.angle_gamma   90.00
#
_symmetry.space_group_name_H-M   'P 1'
#
loop_
_entity.id
_entity.type
_entity.pdbx_description
1 polymer ?
#
loop_
_entity_poly.entity_id
_entity_poly.type
_entity_poly.pdbx_seq_one_letter_code
_entity_poly.pdbx_strand_id
1 'polypeptide(L)'
;MSAPNYSAIADHHSRLVPNRLVAIPPDMPGIVIFLHGVPGASYGGRTGPNWSPQQGQRLGPDDSTVVFPERDNRGKVYLYFSHDDSTVGLRDVSGIGTFGVPSHLPDGTPAMPAMPSGFYQRLWSTRQRNEQPIYVGAEPALVPLRVRGERRAAEHRSVQALFQKTTGIGETVYVNGEALIPPHAPQMFSGEAVTGSPTLPGIDAPDAVSQNNALGNKTAKFKWIEVRQSPQRVDLDQALIAWNEDKHPDDQTRVLRQRMSGNPMLGAVGHFLIEREETPNEIRARLAVDPEEWDNNSYHSAVLRSPENHRWVTAMDVAVGQGKCLDDPQIREVLIAMADWRMDEKAYKEGLTQMPGWPRLSAEARALVTANFLYYQYGTFPSPELVPMTPPPLVRRPGHTGGQS
;
A
#
# COMPACT_ATOMS: atom_id res chain seq x y z
N MET A 1 40.52 13.21 41.44
CA MET A 1 39.87 13.13 42.76
C MET A 1 38.60 12.32 42.60
N SER A 2 38.53 11.21 43.36
CA SER A 2 37.36 10.42 43.77
C SER A 2 36.13 10.26 42.85
N ALA A 3 35.93 9.06 42.33
CA ALA A 3 34.62 8.37 42.40
C ALA A 3 34.42 7.90 43.86
N PRO A 4 33.18 7.76 44.42
CA PRO A 4 32.20 6.74 43.98
C PRO A 4 30.69 7.08 44.22
N ASN A 5 29.76 6.38 43.52
CA ASN A 5 28.74 5.51 44.13
C ASN A 5 27.66 5.03 43.14
N TYR A 6 27.43 3.72 43.19
CA TYR A 6 26.44 2.94 42.46
C TYR A 6 25.01 3.16 42.96
N SER A 7 24.03 3.24 42.06
CA SER A 7 22.83 2.38 42.06
C SER A 7 22.00 2.63 40.80
N ALA A 8 21.63 1.54 40.14
CA ALA A 8 20.71 1.51 39.02
C ALA A 8 19.27 1.56 39.52
N ILE A 9 18.41 2.35 38.88
CA ILE A 9 17.06 1.96 38.44
C ILE A 9 16.80 2.77 37.16
N ALA A 10 16.69 2.09 36.01
CA ALA A 10 16.06 2.69 34.84
C ALA A 10 14.58 2.88 35.16
N ASP A 11 13.99 4.04 34.84
CA ASP A 11 12.56 4.09 34.57
C ASP A 11 12.24 4.96 33.36
N HIS A 12 11.58 4.28 32.41
CA HIS A 12 11.16 4.69 31.09
C HIS A 12 10.09 5.79 31.10
N HIS A 13 10.28 6.90 30.37
CA HIS A 13 9.15 7.73 29.93
C HIS A 13 9.35 8.35 28.54
N SER A 14 9.49 7.50 27.52
CA SER A 14 9.00 7.82 26.18
C SER A 14 8.07 6.69 25.75
N ARG A 15 6.79 6.90 26.04
CA ARG A 15 5.70 6.05 25.55
C ARG A 15 5.03 6.82 24.42
N LEU A 16 5.02 6.26 23.21
CA LEU A 16 3.79 6.21 22.41
C LEU A 16 2.68 5.98 23.41
N VAL A 17 1.70 6.88 23.54
CA VAL A 17 0.61 6.68 24.50
C VAL A 17 0.06 5.27 24.23
N PRO A 18 0.37 4.28 25.09
CA PRO A 18 -0.29 3.00 24.99
C PRO A 18 -1.70 3.34 25.45
N ASN A 19 -2.69 2.54 25.06
CA ASN A 19 -3.85 2.42 25.96
C ASN A 19 -3.29 2.35 27.38
N ARG A 20 -3.74 3.22 28.29
CA ARG A 20 -3.34 3.17 29.72
C ARG A 20 -3.15 1.68 30.06
N LEU A 21 -2.04 1.31 30.69
CA LEU A 21 -1.99 0.06 31.44
C LEU A 21 -3.00 0.22 32.57
N VAL A 22 -4.27 0.02 32.23
CA VAL A 22 -5.32 -0.14 33.19
C VAL A 22 -5.04 -1.56 33.71
N ALA A 23 -4.67 -1.67 34.99
CA ALA A 23 -4.34 -2.95 35.65
C ALA A 23 -5.47 -4.00 35.53
N ILE A 24 -6.64 -3.49 35.16
CA ILE A 24 -7.81 -4.17 34.63
C ILE A 24 -8.02 -3.48 33.29
N PRO A 25 -8.05 -4.11 32.09
CA PRO A 25 -8.48 -3.42 30.87
C PRO A 25 -9.66 -2.51 31.22
N PRO A 26 -9.72 -1.22 30.81
CA PRO A 26 -10.91 -0.42 31.14
C PRO A 26 -12.07 -1.28 30.68
N ASP A 27 -12.97 -1.67 31.60
CA ASP A 27 -13.98 -2.72 31.35
C ASP A 27 -14.39 -2.52 29.91
N MET A 28 -13.96 -3.44 29.03
CA MET A 28 -14.20 -3.28 27.59
C MET A 28 -15.65 -2.92 27.55
N PRO A 29 -16.02 -1.70 27.10
CA PRO A 29 -17.34 -1.17 27.41
C PRO A 29 -18.26 -2.28 26.98
N GLY A 30 -18.99 -2.82 27.97
CA GLY A 30 -19.40 -4.22 27.90
C GLY A 30 -19.97 -4.48 26.52
N ILE A 31 -19.88 -5.72 26.04
CA ILE A 31 -20.65 -6.11 24.85
C ILE A 31 -22.09 -5.55 24.93
N VAL A 32 -22.59 -5.19 26.13
CA VAL A 32 -23.64 -4.21 26.48
C VAL A 32 -23.91 -3.03 25.53
N ILE A 33 -22.95 -2.22 25.09
CA ILE A 33 -23.26 -1.17 24.08
C ILE A 33 -23.52 -1.74 22.67
N PHE A 34 -23.31 -3.04 22.51
CA PHE A 34 -23.68 -3.90 21.39
C PHE A 34 -24.57 -5.08 21.85
N LEU A 35 -25.19 -5.03 23.05
CA LEU A 35 -25.85 -6.22 23.62
C LEU A 35 -27.09 -6.51 22.79
N HIS A 36 -27.06 -7.69 22.16
CA HIS A 36 -28.26 -8.44 21.86
C HIS A 36 -29.09 -8.71 23.11
N GLY A 37 -30.39 -8.89 22.88
CA GLY A 37 -31.30 -9.52 23.83
C GLY A 37 -32.61 -8.77 24.03
N VAL A 38 -32.74 -7.55 23.52
CA VAL A 38 -34.00 -6.80 23.54
C VAL A 38 -34.70 -6.99 22.19
N PRO A 39 -35.86 -7.66 22.13
CA PRO A 39 -36.70 -7.68 20.94
C PRO A 39 -37.02 -6.23 20.53
N GLY A 40 -36.63 -5.83 19.32
CA GLY A 40 -36.95 -4.51 18.75
C GLY A 40 -35.82 -3.48 18.71
N ALA A 41 -34.60 -3.79 19.17
CA ALA A 41 -33.45 -2.89 18.98
C ALA A 41 -32.93 -2.98 17.54
N SER A 42 -33.32 -2.03 16.69
CA SER A 42 -32.80 -1.88 15.34
C SER A 42 -31.28 -1.68 15.38
N TYR A 43 -30.49 -2.58 14.77
CA TYR A 43 -29.02 -2.49 14.60
C TYR A 43 -28.53 -1.24 13.84
N GLY A 44 -29.40 -0.27 13.56
CA GLY A 44 -29.12 0.90 12.74
C GLY A 44 -28.56 0.54 11.36
N GLY A 45 -28.79 -0.70 10.87
CA GLY A 45 -28.23 -1.21 9.61
C GLY A 45 -26.76 -1.64 9.63
N ARG A 46 -26.12 -1.77 10.81
CA ARG A 46 -24.66 -2.02 10.91
C ARG A 46 -24.24 -3.48 10.76
N THR A 47 -25.13 -4.41 11.09
CA THR A 47 -24.94 -5.85 10.93
C THR A 47 -26.17 -6.45 10.28
N GLY A 48 -25.97 -7.40 9.37
CA GLY A 48 -27.08 -8.08 8.69
C GLY A 48 -27.92 -8.93 9.65
N PRO A 49 -29.12 -9.40 9.22
CA PRO A 49 -30.02 -10.21 10.05
C PRO A 49 -29.42 -11.55 10.50
N ASN A 50 -28.33 -11.98 9.87
CA ASN A 50 -27.66 -13.26 10.14
C ASN A 50 -26.49 -13.14 11.12
N TRP A 51 -26.42 -12.06 11.89
CA TRP A 51 -25.33 -11.79 12.83
C TRP A 51 -25.85 -11.66 14.27
N SER A 52 -25.15 -12.31 15.19
CA SER A 52 -25.34 -12.23 16.64
C SER A 52 -24.01 -11.90 17.35
N PRO A 53 -23.98 -11.60 18.66
CA PRO A 53 -22.76 -11.30 19.39
C PRO A 53 -21.90 -12.55 19.62
N GLN A 54 -22.40 -13.74 19.29
CA GLN A 54 -21.65 -15.00 19.41
C GLN A 54 -21.25 -15.56 18.05
N GLN A 55 -22.01 -15.30 16.99
CA GLN A 55 -21.77 -15.88 15.67
C GLN A 55 -22.36 -15.06 14.54
N GLY A 56 -21.79 -15.17 13.35
CA GLY A 56 -22.36 -14.72 12.10
C GLY A 56 -22.64 -15.87 11.16
N GLN A 57 -23.44 -15.62 10.13
CA GLN A 57 -23.63 -16.54 9.01
C GLN A 57 -23.37 -15.83 7.68
N ARG A 58 -22.78 -16.57 6.74
CA ARG A 58 -22.57 -16.15 5.35
C ARG A 58 -22.81 -17.30 4.41
N LEU A 59 -23.05 -16.98 3.14
CA LEU A 59 -23.09 -18.00 2.09
C LEU A 59 -21.67 -18.54 1.84
N GLY A 60 -21.57 -19.84 1.61
CA GLY A 60 -20.39 -20.55 1.16
C GLY A 60 -20.18 -20.43 -0.35
N PRO A 61 -19.11 -21.03 -0.89
CA PRO A 61 -18.87 -21.11 -2.34
C PRO A 61 -19.92 -21.93 -3.10
N ASP A 62 -20.63 -22.81 -2.40
CA ASP A 62 -21.69 -23.70 -2.89
C ASP A 62 -23.10 -23.23 -2.49
N ASP A 63 -23.24 -21.95 -2.13
CA ASP A 63 -24.45 -21.34 -1.57
C ASP A 63 -24.95 -21.98 -0.26
N SER A 64 -24.14 -22.83 0.38
CA SER A 64 -24.46 -23.36 1.71
C SER A 64 -24.32 -22.29 2.79
N THR A 65 -25.08 -22.41 3.88
CA THR A 65 -24.93 -21.50 5.02
C THR A 65 -23.74 -21.93 5.87
N VAL A 66 -22.73 -21.06 5.94
CA VAL A 66 -21.58 -21.21 6.85
C VAL A 66 -21.81 -20.39 8.10
N VAL A 67 -21.71 -21.02 9.26
CA VAL A 67 -21.74 -20.37 10.58
C VAL A 67 -20.31 -20.20 11.09
N PHE A 68 -19.99 -19.01 11.60
CA PHE A 68 -18.67 -18.70 12.17
C PHE A 68 -18.82 -17.90 13.46
N PRO A 69 -17.88 -18.01 14.41
CA PRO A 69 -17.92 -17.25 15.65
C PRO A 69 -17.72 -15.75 15.38
N GLU A 70 -18.45 -14.93 16.13
CA GLU A 70 -18.26 -13.48 16.14
C GLU A 70 -16.90 -13.14 16.76
N ARG A 71 -16.25 -12.09 16.26
CA ARG A 71 -14.87 -11.76 16.64
C ARG A 71 -14.76 -10.30 17.02
N ASP A 72 -14.19 -10.05 18.19
CA ASP A 72 -13.82 -8.69 18.53
C ASP A 72 -12.51 -8.31 17.84
N ASN A 73 -12.61 -7.47 16.81
CA ASN A 73 -11.44 -6.95 16.08
C ASN A 73 -10.92 -5.61 16.60
N ARG A 74 -11.52 -5.04 17.66
CA ARG A 74 -11.12 -3.72 18.16
C ARG A 74 -9.67 -3.74 18.65
N GLY A 75 -8.90 -2.74 18.23
CA GLY A 75 -7.48 -2.63 18.58
C GLY A 75 -6.58 -3.66 17.90
N LYS A 76 -7.12 -4.50 17.01
CA LYS A 76 -6.33 -5.42 16.20
C LYS A 76 -5.87 -4.72 14.92
N VAL A 77 -4.65 -5.03 14.51
CA VAL A 77 -4.06 -4.59 13.25
C VAL A 77 -3.52 -5.82 12.54
N TYR A 78 -3.93 -6.01 11.28
CA TYR A 78 -3.50 -7.15 10.47
C TYR A 78 -2.56 -6.66 9.37
N LEU A 79 -1.34 -7.18 9.38
CA LEU A 79 -0.43 -7.12 8.24
C LEU A 79 -0.81 -8.20 7.24
N TYR A 80 -1.14 -7.79 6.03
CA TYR A 80 -1.19 -8.69 4.89
C TYR A 80 0.15 -8.63 4.18
N PHE A 81 0.79 -9.78 4.04
CA PHE A 81 2.04 -9.91 3.33
C PHE A 81 1.95 -11.05 2.32
N SER A 82 2.70 -10.95 1.24
CA SER A 82 2.79 -11.99 0.23
C SER A 82 4.22 -12.20 -0.21
N HIS A 83 4.72 -13.44 -0.12
CA HIS A 83 6.06 -13.75 -0.61
C HIS A 83 6.17 -13.77 -2.15
N ASP A 84 5.07 -13.48 -2.83
CA ASP A 84 4.99 -13.25 -4.27
C ASP A 84 4.96 -11.75 -4.61
N ASP A 85 4.95 -10.87 -3.61
CA ASP A 85 5.04 -9.41 -3.77
C ASP A 85 6.46 -8.98 -4.16
N SER A 86 6.64 -8.64 -5.44
CA SER A 86 7.93 -8.16 -5.96
C SER A 86 8.15 -6.66 -5.81
N THR A 87 7.12 -5.87 -5.51
CA THR A 87 7.20 -4.41 -5.40
C THR A 87 7.99 -3.98 -4.17
N VAL A 88 7.73 -4.61 -3.01
CA VAL A 88 8.41 -4.28 -1.75
C VAL A 88 9.47 -5.29 -1.33
N GLY A 89 9.79 -6.24 -2.22
CA GLY A 89 10.74 -7.32 -2.00
C GLY A 89 12.20 -6.98 -2.27
N LEU A 90 12.56 -5.71 -2.43
CA LEU A 90 13.94 -5.28 -2.74
C LEU A 90 14.94 -5.65 -1.63
N ARG A 91 16.13 -6.11 -2.03
CA ARG A 91 17.17 -6.59 -1.09
C ARG A 91 17.61 -5.53 -0.06
N ASP A 92 17.67 -4.28 -0.50
CA ASP A 92 18.17 -3.19 0.33
C ASP A 92 17.07 -2.55 1.19
N VAL A 93 15.80 -2.94 0.99
CA VAL A 93 14.64 -2.44 1.75
C VAL A 93 14.28 -3.42 2.88
N SER A 94 14.15 -2.90 4.12
CA SER A 94 13.67 -3.68 5.28
C SER A 94 12.13 -3.74 5.33
N GLY A 95 11.50 -4.21 4.26
CA GLY A 95 10.04 -4.33 4.19
C GLY A 95 9.51 -5.60 4.87
N ILE A 96 8.32 -5.51 5.46
CA ILE A 96 7.56 -6.66 5.99
C ILE A 96 6.39 -7.08 5.07
N GLY A 97 6.20 -6.40 3.92
CA GLY A 97 5.13 -6.71 2.96
C GLY A 97 5.39 -7.96 2.12
N THR A 98 6.65 -8.33 1.86
CA THR A 98 6.95 -9.56 1.11
C THR A 98 7.09 -10.79 2.01
N PHE A 99 7.83 -10.70 3.11
CA PHE A 99 8.17 -11.87 3.93
C PHE A 99 7.57 -11.85 5.34
N GLY A 100 6.71 -10.87 5.65
CA GLY A 100 6.14 -10.71 6.97
C GLY A 100 7.15 -10.21 8.00
N VAL A 101 6.71 -10.16 9.25
CA VAL A 101 7.58 -9.94 10.40
C VAL A 101 8.48 -11.16 10.59
N PRO A 102 9.82 -11.00 10.61
CA PRO A 102 10.75 -12.12 10.76
C PRO A 102 10.55 -12.86 12.08
N SER A 103 11.03 -14.09 12.20
CA SER A 103 10.91 -14.83 13.48
C SER A 103 11.69 -14.15 14.60
N HIS A 104 12.84 -13.54 14.28
CA HIS A 104 13.70 -12.81 15.23
C HIS A 104 14.19 -11.48 14.63
N LEU A 105 14.42 -10.50 15.50
CA LEU A 105 15.12 -9.26 15.21
C LEU A 105 16.63 -9.51 15.04
N PRO A 106 17.41 -8.54 14.51
CA PRO A 106 18.85 -8.70 14.32
C PRO A 106 19.65 -9.02 15.59
N ASP A 107 19.13 -8.67 16.77
CA ASP A 107 19.73 -8.97 18.08
C ASP A 107 19.31 -10.34 18.65
N GLY A 108 18.51 -11.11 17.90
CA GLY A 108 18.01 -12.42 18.31
C GLY A 108 16.70 -12.38 19.11
N THR A 109 16.11 -11.20 19.37
CA THR A 109 14.83 -11.09 20.06
C THR A 109 13.69 -11.64 19.20
N PRO A 110 12.78 -12.50 19.71
CA PRO A 110 11.59 -12.92 18.98
C PRO A 110 10.75 -11.70 18.57
N ALA A 111 10.55 -11.49 17.26
CA ALA A 111 10.01 -10.21 16.79
C ALA A 111 8.51 -10.06 17.07
N MET A 112 7.71 -11.09 16.80
CA MET A 112 6.25 -11.03 17.02
C MET A 112 5.87 -10.78 18.49
N PRO A 113 6.48 -11.45 19.50
CA PRO A 113 6.24 -11.11 20.91
C PRO A 113 6.68 -9.69 21.33
N ALA A 114 7.63 -9.08 20.60
CA ALA A 114 8.06 -7.71 20.84
C ALA A 114 7.14 -6.65 20.22
N MET A 115 6.17 -7.05 19.37
CA MET A 115 5.19 -6.16 18.79
C MET A 115 4.10 -5.77 19.81
N PRO A 116 3.43 -4.62 19.64
CA PRO A 116 2.28 -4.26 20.47
C PRO A 116 1.22 -5.36 20.47
N SER A 117 0.51 -5.50 21.60
CA SER A 117 -0.65 -6.38 21.68
C SER A 117 -1.68 -6.00 20.61
N GLY A 118 -2.23 -7.00 19.93
CA GLY A 118 -3.17 -6.78 18.84
C GLY A 118 -2.54 -6.72 17.44
N PHE A 119 -1.22 -6.90 17.29
CA PHE A 119 -0.60 -7.03 15.97
C PHE A 119 -0.66 -8.47 15.45
N TYR A 120 -1.26 -8.64 14.27
CA TYR A 120 -1.44 -9.91 13.58
C TYR A 120 -0.87 -9.86 12.18
N GLN A 121 -0.57 -11.02 11.59
CA GLN A 121 -0.19 -11.12 10.19
C GLN A 121 -0.81 -12.34 9.51
N ARG A 122 -1.15 -12.18 8.23
CA ARG A 122 -1.66 -13.23 7.34
C ARG A 122 -0.79 -13.34 6.10
N LEU A 123 -0.41 -14.57 5.76
CA LEU A 123 0.32 -14.88 4.53
C LEU A 123 -0.66 -15.09 3.37
N TRP A 124 -0.46 -14.34 2.29
CA TRP A 124 -1.12 -14.53 1.01
C TRP A 124 -0.12 -15.11 0.00
N SER A 125 -0.55 -16.09 -0.80
CA SER A 125 0.36 -16.80 -1.68
C SER A 125 -0.33 -17.32 -2.93
N THR A 126 0.39 -17.24 -4.04
CA THR A 126 0.10 -17.89 -5.32
C THR A 126 0.50 -19.37 -5.32
N ARG A 127 1.33 -19.79 -4.34
CA ARG A 127 1.93 -21.12 -4.31
C ARG A 127 0.92 -22.18 -3.88
N GLN A 128 1.15 -23.37 -4.42
CA GLN A 128 0.44 -24.58 -4.03
C GLN A 128 1.43 -25.63 -3.54
N ARG A 129 1.04 -26.37 -2.50
CA ARG A 129 1.82 -27.46 -1.91
C ARG A 129 0.92 -28.68 -1.84
N ASN A 130 1.36 -29.78 -2.44
CA ASN A 130 0.57 -31.01 -2.59
C ASN A 130 -0.80 -30.73 -3.22
N GLU A 131 -0.82 -29.94 -4.32
CA GLU A 131 -2.04 -29.55 -5.06
C GLU A 131 -3.06 -28.74 -4.23
N GLN A 132 -2.64 -28.24 -3.07
CA GLN A 132 -3.47 -27.40 -2.20
C GLN A 132 -2.89 -25.98 -2.10
N PRO A 133 -3.74 -24.94 -2.07
CA PRO A 133 -3.27 -23.59 -1.80
C PRO A 133 -2.74 -23.47 -0.37
N ILE A 134 -1.92 -22.45 -0.14
CA ILE A 134 -1.62 -22.01 1.23
C ILE A 134 -2.84 -21.21 1.71
N TYR A 135 -3.67 -21.82 2.54
CA TYR A 135 -4.92 -21.23 3.02
C TYR A 135 -4.66 -20.02 3.93
N VAL A 136 -5.43 -18.95 3.68
CA VAL A 136 -5.50 -17.78 4.55
C VAL A 136 -6.49 -18.05 5.67
N GLY A 137 -6.08 -17.81 6.91
CA GLY A 137 -6.92 -18.13 8.07
C GLY A 137 -6.90 -19.60 8.47
N ALA A 138 -5.85 -20.34 8.14
CA ALA A 138 -5.52 -21.56 8.88
C ALA A 138 -5.19 -21.24 10.35
N GLU A 139 -5.13 -22.27 11.20
CA GLU A 139 -4.74 -22.11 12.61
C GLU A 139 -3.36 -21.45 12.75
N PRO A 140 -3.15 -20.58 13.77
CA PRO A 140 -1.88 -19.93 14.02
C PRO A 140 -0.71 -20.91 14.06
N ALA A 141 0.29 -20.69 13.21
CA ALA A 141 1.41 -21.61 13.05
C ALA A 141 2.66 -20.94 12.48
N LEU A 142 3.81 -21.60 12.67
CA LEU A 142 5.01 -21.33 11.89
C LEU A 142 4.84 -21.91 10.49
N VAL A 143 4.84 -21.04 9.48
CA VAL A 143 4.65 -21.42 8.09
C VAL A 143 5.96 -21.25 7.33
N PRO A 144 6.47 -22.27 6.61
CA PRO A 144 7.65 -22.11 5.79
C PRO A 144 7.33 -21.20 4.60
N LEU A 145 8.11 -20.13 4.43
CA LEU A 145 8.01 -19.20 3.31
C LEU A 145 8.42 -19.86 1.99
N ARG A 146 9.29 -20.87 2.06
CA ARG A 146 9.78 -21.59 0.88
C ARG A 146 10.10 -23.04 1.17
N VAL A 147 9.66 -23.94 0.29
CA VAL A 147 10.06 -25.36 0.30
C VAL A 147 10.89 -25.73 -0.94
N ARG A 148 11.41 -26.96 -0.97
CA ARG A 148 12.22 -27.45 -2.10
C ARG A 148 11.38 -27.45 -3.39
N GLY A 149 11.96 -26.97 -4.48
CA GLY A 149 11.28 -26.84 -5.78
C GLY A 149 10.62 -25.48 -6.00
N GLU A 150 10.41 -24.68 -4.94
CA GLU A 150 9.85 -23.33 -5.06
C GLU A 150 10.94 -22.29 -5.39
N ARG A 151 10.52 -21.24 -6.11
CA ARG A 151 11.35 -20.08 -6.52
C ARG A 151 11.89 -19.32 -5.32
N ARG A 152 13.04 -18.66 -5.51
CA ARG A 152 13.80 -17.96 -4.45
C ARG A 152 13.34 -16.52 -4.22
N ALA A 153 12.96 -15.83 -5.30
CA ALA A 153 12.51 -14.45 -5.31
C ALA A 153 11.06 -14.39 -5.78
N ALA A 154 10.35 -13.33 -5.39
CA ALA A 154 9.02 -13.00 -5.88
C ALA A 154 9.06 -12.66 -7.39
N GLU A 155 10.06 -11.89 -7.80
CA GLU A 155 10.25 -11.46 -9.18
C GLU A 155 10.52 -12.63 -10.15
N HIS A 156 9.86 -12.58 -11.29
CA HIS A 156 9.92 -13.60 -12.33
C HIS A 156 10.95 -13.28 -13.43
N ARG A 157 11.27 -12.01 -13.66
CA ARG A 157 12.30 -11.61 -14.63
C ARG A 157 13.69 -11.84 -14.04
N SER A 158 14.52 -12.57 -14.77
CA SER A 158 15.82 -13.08 -14.28
C SER A 158 16.81 -11.98 -13.84
N VAL A 159 16.86 -10.85 -14.54
CA VAL A 159 17.74 -9.73 -14.18
C VAL A 159 17.21 -8.98 -12.95
N GLN A 160 15.92 -8.65 -12.93
CA GLN A 160 15.30 -7.94 -11.82
C GLN A 160 15.31 -8.78 -10.52
N ALA A 161 15.18 -10.10 -10.63
CA ALA A 161 15.25 -11.01 -9.49
C ALA A 161 16.59 -10.98 -8.73
N LEU A 162 17.69 -10.53 -9.36
CA LEU A 162 18.98 -10.35 -8.69
C LEU A 162 18.95 -9.24 -7.62
N PHE A 163 18.00 -8.31 -7.73
CA PHE A 163 17.83 -7.19 -6.79
C PHE A 163 16.80 -7.49 -5.69
N GLN A 164 16.15 -8.65 -5.73
CA GLN A 164 15.16 -9.05 -4.75
C GLN A 164 15.80 -9.75 -3.55
N LYS A 165 15.22 -9.52 -2.38
CA LYS A 165 15.44 -10.32 -1.18
C LYS A 165 14.91 -11.73 -1.43
N THR A 166 15.65 -12.72 -0.96
CA THR A 166 15.32 -14.14 -1.14
C THR A 166 15.15 -14.84 0.19
N THR A 167 14.40 -15.94 0.20
CA THR A 167 14.22 -16.79 1.38
C THR A 167 14.94 -18.13 1.26
N GLY A 168 15.45 -18.59 2.40
CA GLY A 168 16.01 -19.93 2.56
C GLY A 168 14.94 -21.01 2.44
N ILE A 169 15.34 -22.24 2.10
CA ILE A 169 14.43 -23.39 2.19
C ILE A 169 14.16 -23.66 3.68
N GLY A 170 12.89 -23.78 4.06
CA GLY A 170 12.47 -24.07 5.43
C GLY A 170 12.52 -22.88 6.38
N GLU A 171 12.85 -21.68 5.89
CA GLU A 171 12.73 -20.45 6.67
C GLU A 171 11.24 -20.20 6.99
N THR A 172 10.92 -20.00 8.26
CA THR A 172 9.54 -19.91 8.74
C THR A 172 9.18 -18.52 9.23
N VAL A 173 7.90 -18.16 9.05
CA VAL A 173 7.28 -16.96 9.61
C VAL A 173 6.11 -17.38 10.50
N TYR A 174 5.90 -16.67 11.61
CA TYR A 174 4.78 -16.95 12.49
C TYR A 174 3.52 -16.25 11.99
N VAL A 175 2.62 -17.00 11.33
CA VAL A 175 1.31 -16.50 10.91
C VAL A 175 0.37 -16.64 12.09
N ASN A 176 0.08 -15.53 12.76
CA ASN A 176 -0.70 -15.52 14.01
C ASN A 176 -2.13 -15.00 13.84
N GLY A 177 -2.53 -14.59 12.64
CA GLY A 177 -3.90 -14.18 12.36
C GLY A 177 -4.89 -15.28 12.73
N GLU A 178 -6.01 -14.90 13.35
CA GLU A 178 -6.99 -15.87 13.86
C GLU A 178 -7.59 -16.75 12.74
N ALA A 179 -7.87 -18.00 13.07
CA ALA A 179 -8.38 -19.00 12.12
C ALA A 179 -9.76 -18.61 11.56
N LEU A 180 -9.95 -18.64 10.25
CA LEU A 180 -11.22 -18.36 9.59
C LEU A 180 -12.04 -19.66 9.46
N ILE A 181 -13.37 -19.54 9.41
CA ILE A 181 -14.26 -20.69 9.28
C ILE A 181 -15.09 -20.58 7.99
N PRO A 182 -14.82 -21.49 7.02
CA PRO A 182 -13.55 -22.18 6.80
C PRO A 182 -12.37 -21.22 6.50
N PRO A 183 -11.12 -21.73 6.52
CA PRO A 183 -9.98 -21.06 5.91
C PRO A 183 -10.23 -20.79 4.42
N HIS A 184 -9.66 -19.70 3.90
CA HIS A 184 -9.90 -19.24 2.53
C HIS A 184 -8.74 -19.62 1.61
N ALA A 185 -9.07 -20.17 0.44
CA ALA A 185 -8.11 -20.33 -0.64
C ALA A 185 -7.93 -18.97 -1.35
N PRO A 186 -6.77 -18.30 -1.23
CA PRO A 186 -6.60 -16.95 -1.73
C PRO A 186 -6.72 -16.89 -3.26
N GLN A 187 -7.55 -15.98 -3.76
CA GLN A 187 -7.67 -15.70 -5.18
C GLN A 187 -6.65 -14.63 -5.58
N MET A 188 -5.45 -15.07 -5.97
CA MET A 188 -4.33 -14.16 -6.29
C MET A 188 -4.28 -13.71 -7.75
N PHE A 189 -4.92 -14.46 -8.67
CA PHE A 189 -4.90 -14.22 -10.11
C PHE A 189 -6.23 -13.59 -10.57
N SER A 190 -6.42 -12.30 -10.28
CA SER A 190 -7.65 -11.56 -10.61
C SER A 190 -7.32 -10.20 -11.23
N GLY A 191 -8.08 -9.80 -12.25
CA GLY A 191 -7.94 -8.51 -12.93
C GLY A 191 -6.75 -8.40 -13.90
N GLU A 192 -5.98 -9.47 -14.08
CA GLU A 192 -4.86 -9.54 -15.02
C GLU A 192 -5.36 -9.62 -16.47
N ALA A 193 -4.62 -9.04 -17.41
CA ALA A 193 -4.91 -9.17 -18.85
C ALA A 193 -4.65 -10.60 -19.34
N VAL A 194 -3.62 -11.25 -18.79
CA VAL A 194 -3.37 -12.68 -18.94
C VAL A 194 -3.26 -13.30 -17.56
N THR A 195 -4.17 -14.23 -17.24
CA THR A 195 -4.19 -14.89 -15.93
C THR A 195 -2.91 -15.69 -15.68
N GLY A 196 -2.33 -15.52 -14.49
CA GLY A 196 -1.15 -16.26 -14.06
C GLY A 196 -1.40 -17.71 -13.63
N SER A 197 -0.37 -18.31 -13.05
CA SER A 197 -0.42 -19.63 -12.41
C SER A 197 0.53 -19.68 -11.21
N PRO A 198 0.47 -20.71 -10.34
CA PRO A 198 1.41 -20.83 -9.22
C PRO A 198 2.90 -20.79 -9.61
N THR A 199 3.22 -21.08 -10.87
CA THR A 199 4.59 -21.10 -11.39
C THR A 199 4.94 -19.94 -12.32
N LEU A 200 3.96 -19.25 -12.90
CA LEU A 200 4.14 -18.17 -13.88
C LEU A 200 3.34 -16.93 -13.47
N PRO A 201 3.89 -15.72 -13.64
CA PRO A 201 3.17 -14.52 -13.25
C PRO A 201 2.00 -14.33 -14.22
N GLY A 202 0.90 -13.73 -13.77
CA GLY A 202 -0.01 -13.12 -14.71
C GLY A 202 0.58 -11.85 -15.28
N ILE A 203 -0.07 -11.33 -16.32
CA ILE A 203 0.38 -10.15 -17.05
C ILE A 203 -0.67 -9.06 -16.86
N ASP A 204 -0.24 -7.90 -16.39
CA ASP A 204 -1.08 -6.72 -16.20
C ASP A 204 -0.98 -5.79 -17.41
N ALA A 205 -2.15 -5.35 -17.89
CA ALA A 205 -2.23 -4.19 -18.77
C ALA A 205 -2.23 -2.91 -17.91
N PRO A 206 -1.57 -1.83 -18.35
CA PRO A 206 -1.61 -0.54 -17.67
C PRO A 206 -3.05 -0.06 -17.46
N ASP A 207 -3.47 0.03 -16.20
CA ASP A 207 -4.74 0.63 -15.82
C ASP A 207 -4.76 2.16 -15.99
N ALA A 208 -5.92 2.79 -15.76
CA ALA A 208 -6.06 4.24 -15.91
C ALA A 208 -5.12 5.05 -15.00
N VAL A 209 -4.75 4.53 -13.82
CA VAL A 209 -3.83 5.21 -12.91
C VAL A 209 -2.42 5.14 -13.45
N SER A 210 -1.99 3.95 -13.88
CA SER A 210 -0.70 3.69 -14.50
C SER A 210 -0.50 4.51 -15.77
N GLN A 211 -1.54 4.58 -16.62
CA GLN A 211 -1.53 5.40 -17.83
C GLN A 211 -1.36 6.89 -17.51
N ASN A 212 -2.11 7.43 -16.54
CA ASN A 212 -2.00 8.84 -16.16
C ASN A 212 -0.68 9.15 -15.44
N ASN A 213 -0.15 8.21 -14.65
CA ASN A 213 1.19 8.33 -14.06
C ASN A 213 2.28 8.40 -15.14
N ALA A 214 2.16 7.60 -16.20
CA ALA A 214 3.07 7.68 -17.33
C ALA A 214 2.99 9.05 -18.02
N LEU A 215 1.79 9.58 -18.26
CA LEU A 215 1.58 10.91 -18.85
C LEU A 215 2.14 12.05 -17.97
N GLY A 216 2.09 11.90 -16.65
CA GLY A 216 2.70 12.85 -15.71
C GLY A 216 4.22 12.73 -15.55
N ASN A 217 4.83 11.63 -16.04
CA ASN A 217 6.25 11.39 -15.89
C ASN A 217 7.06 12.05 -17.02
N LYS A 218 7.83 13.09 -16.65
CA LYS A 218 8.69 13.84 -17.58
C LYS A 218 9.76 13.00 -18.29
N THR A 219 10.06 11.81 -17.80
CA THR A 219 11.07 10.91 -18.38
C THR A 219 10.45 9.75 -19.19
N ALA A 220 9.12 9.62 -19.18
CA ALA A 220 8.43 8.64 -20.02
C ALA A 220 8.67 8.93 -21.51
N LYS A 221 8.71 7.88 -22.30
CA LYS A 221 8.91 7.96 -23.76
C LYS A 221 7.70 7.34 -24.44
N PHE A 222 7.13 8.05 -25.39
CA PHE A 222 5.99 7.59 -26.18
C PHE A 222 6.37 7.39 -27.64
N LYS A 223 5.50 6.73 -28.42
CA LYS A 223 5.79 6.46 -29.83
C LYS A 223 5.74 7.77 -30.62
N TRP A 224 6.45 7.77 -31.74
CA TRP A 224 6.48 8.89 -32.67
C TRP A 224 5.68 8.53 -33.91
N ILE A 225 4.73 9.39 -34.28
CA ILE A 225 3.83 9.21 -35.41
C ILE A 225 4.25 10.16 -36.53
N GLU A 226 4.43 9.62 -37.73
CA GLU A 226 4.69 10.42 -38.93
C GLU A 226 3.50 11.34 -39.24
N VAL A 227 3.80 12.62 -39.43
CA VAL A 227 2.82 13.63 -39.83
C VAL A 227 2.90 13.86 -41.33
N ARG A 228 4.11 14.13 -41.85
CA ARG A 228 4.39 14.37 -43.26
C ARG A 228 5.88 14.35 -43.57
N GLN A 229 6.19 14.24 -44.85
CA GLN A 229 7.52 14.50 -45.39
C GLN A 229 7.61 15.92 -45.95
N SER A 230 8.76 16.57 -45.80
CA SER A 230 9.02 17.92 -46.28
C SER A 230 10.35 17.97 -47.04
N PRO A 231 10.43 18.60 -48.22
CA PRO A 231 11.71 18.76 -48.92
C PRO A 231 12.65 19.74 -48.21
N GLN A 232 12.13 20.56 -47.29
CA GLN A 232 12.87 21.60 -46.56
C GLN A 232 12.65 21.46 -45.04
N ARG A 233 13.53 22.08 -44.25
CA ARG A 233 13.33 22.18 -42.80
C ARG A 233 12.06 22.94 -42.49
N VAL A 234 11.38 22.53 -41.42
CA VAL A 234 10.12 23.14 -40.96
C VAL A 234 10.36 23.86 -39.63
N ASP A 235 9.69 24.99 -39.43
CA ASP A 235 9.54 25.63 -38.13
C ASP A 235 8.61 24.75 -37.26
N LEU A 236 9.20 24.08 -36.27
CA LEU A 236 8.49 23.10 -35.45
C LEU A 236 7.49 23.75 -34.49
N ASP A 237 7.73 25.00 -34.06
CA ASP A 237 6.84 25.69 -33.13
C ASP A 237 5.56 26.12 -33.85
N GLN A 238 5.69 26.68 -35.06
CA GLN A 238 4.53 27.00 -35.90
C GLN A 238 3.77 25.73 -36.31
N ALA A 239 4.48 24.66 -36.67
CA ALA A 239 3.86 23.39 -37.02
C ALA A 239 3.13 22.75 -35.84
N LEU A 240 3.66 22.88 -34.62
CA LEU A 240 3.01 22.41 -33.39
C LEU A 240 1.73 23.19 -33.10
N ILE A 241 1.76 24.52 -33.17
CA ILE A 241 0.58 25.38 -32.98
C ILE A 241 -0.50 25.01 -33.99
N ALA A 242 -0.14 24.94 -35.28
CA ALA A 242 -1.08 24.59 -36.35
C ALA A 242 -1.61 23.16 -36.21
N TRP A 243 -0.79 22.22 -35.70
CA TRP A 243 -1.28 20.89 -35.40
C TRP A 243 -2.32 20.95 -34.28
N ASN A 244 -2.04 21.64 -33.17
CA ASN A 244 -2.87 21.62 -31.96
C ASN A 244 -4.13 22.49 -32.05
N GLU A 245 -4.27 23.30 -33.10
CA GLU A 245 -5.41 24.18 -33.33
C GLU A 245 -6.75 23.41 -33.29
N ASP A 246 -7.71 23.97 -32.56
CA ASP A 246 -9.07 23.45 -32.36
C ASP A 246 -9.20 22.03 -31.77
N LYS A 247 -8.13 21.49 -31.18
CA LYS A 247 -8.16 20.15 -30.54
C LYS A 247 -8.33 20.22 -29.03
N HIS A 248 -9.06 19.24 -28.50
CA HIS A 248 -9.16 19.01 -27.07
C HIS A 248 -7.75 18.76 -26.47
N PRO A 249 -7.44 19.19 -25.23
CA PRO A 249 -6.11 19.03 -24.64
C PRO A 249 -5.54 17.60 -24.69
N ASP A 250 -6.38 16.58 -24.50
CA ASP A 250 -5.96 15.17 -24.58
C ASP A 250 -5.76 14.64 -26.00
N ASP A 251 -6.19 15.41 -27.00
CA ASP A 251 -5.91 15.19 -28.41
C ASP A 251 -4.81 16.11 -28.90
N GLN A 252 -4.12 16.86 -28.04
CA GLN A 252 -2.95 17.65 -28.40
C GLN A 252 -1.67 16.83 -28.32
N THR A 253 -0.72 17.10 -29.23
CA THR A 253 0.64 16.58 -29.10
C THR A 253 1.52 17.60 -28.38
N ARG A 254 2.43 17.12 -27.54
CA ARG A 254 3.33 17.99 -26.77
C ARG A 254 4.50 18.51 -27.61
N VAL A 255 4.93 17.74 -28.61
CA VAL A 255 6.18 18.00 -29.32
C VAL A 255 6.17 17.43 -30.74
N LEU A 256 6.72 18.19 -31.69
CA LEU A 256 7.12 17.70 -33.00
C LEU A 256 8.65 17.59 -33.07
N ARG A 257 9.13 16.64 -33.88
CA ARG A 257 10.54 16.53 -34.27
C ARG A 257 10.66 16.39 -35.78
N GLN A 258 11.85 16.68 -36.29
CA GLN A 258 12.21 16.40 -37.67
C GLN A 258 13.43 15.50 -37.74
N ARG A 259 13.36 14.44 -38.55
CA ARG A 259 14.49 13.55 -38.86
C ARG A 259 14.85 13.69 -40.34
N MET A 260 16.13 13.63 -40.65
CA MET A 260 16.60 13.70 -42.05
C MET A 260 16.55 12.30 -42.67
N SER A 261 16.01 12.18 -43.89
CA SER A 261 16.07 10.94 -44.64
C SER A 261 17.46 10.82 -45.29
N GLY A 262 18.20 9.76 -44.95
CA GLY A 262 19.54 9.49 -45.48
C GLY A 262 20.67 9.98 -44.57
N ASN A 263 21.88 9.47 -44.80
CA ASN A 263 23.07 9.87 -44.07
C ASN A 263 23.76 11.02 -44.83
N PRO A 264 23.89 12.22 -44.23
CA PRO A 264 24.56 13.37 -44.86
C PRO A 264 26.01 13.08 -45.30
N MET A 265 26.66 12.07 -44.72
CA MET A 265 28.00 11.62 -45.13
C MET A 265 28.01 10.65 -46.31
N LEU A 266 26.88 10.04 -46.69
CA LEU A 266 26.78 9.02 -47.74
C LEU A 266 25.94 9.45 -48.96
N GLY A 267 25.34 10.64 -48.95
CA GLY A 267 24.58 11.17 -50.08
C GLY A 267 23.71 12.40 -49.77
N ALA A 268 22.98 12.89 -50.77
CA ALA A 268 22.06 14.00 -50.63
C ALA A 268 20.86 13.63 -49.74
N VAL A 269 20.48 14.55 -48.86
CA VAL A 269 19.29 14.41 -47.99
C VAL A 269 18.05 14.49 -48.88
N GLY A 270 17.26 13.43 -48.91
CA GLY A 270 16.07 13.35 -49.77
C GLY A 270 14.90 14.22 -49.28
N HIS A 271 14.59 14.17 -47.99
CA HIS A 271 13.54 14.93 -47.33
C HIS A 271 13.73 14.95 -45.80
N PHE A 272 12.94 15.78 -45.12
CA PHE A 272 12.77 15.82 -43.68
C PHE A 272 11.46 15.12 -43.32
N LEU A 273 11.56 14.07 -42.51
CA LEU A 273 10.43 13.37 -41.92
C LEU A 273 9.98 14.13 -40.68
N ILE A 274 8.77 14.69 -40.70
CA ILE A 274 8.17 15.40 -39.58
C ILE A 274 7.31 14.41 -38.80
N GLU A 275 7.60 14.27 -37.51
CA GLU A 275 6.91 13.36 -36.60
C GLU A 275 6.43 14.10 -35.37
N ARG A 276 5.39 13.58 -34.73
CA ARG A 276 4.90 14.04 -33.44
C ARG A 276 4.95 12.92 -32.42
N GLU A 277 5.02 13.26 -31.14
CA GLU A 277 4.74 12.30 -30.07
C GLU A 277 3.24 11.94 -30.10
N GLU A 278 2.90 10.73 -29.66
CA GLU A 278 1.49 10.33 -29.45
C GLU A 278 0.76 11.36 -28.56
N THR A 279 -0.55 11.55 -28.81
CA THR A 279 -1.40 12.35 -27.92
C THR A 279 -1.74 11.55 -26.65
N PRO A 280 -2.14 12.21 -25.55
CA PRO A 280 -2.62 11.51 -24.36
C PRO A 280 -3.68 10.43 -24.65
N ASN A 281 -4.65 10.72 -25.52
CA ASN A 281 -5.68 9.74 -25.90
C ASN A 281 -5.13 8.56 -26.70
N GLU A 282 -4.20 8.79 -27.64
CA GLU A 282 -3.53 7.72 -28.38
C GLU A 282 -2.70 6.83 -27.46
N ILE A 283 -1.98 7.42 -26.50
CA ILE A 283 -1.21 6.69 -25.48
C ILE A 283 -2.13 5.79 -24.67
N ARG A 284 -3.24 6.33 -24.13
CA ARG A 284 -4.20 5.53 -23.34
C ARG A 284 -4.80 4.39 -24.17
N ALA A 285 -5.20 4.68 -25.40
CA ALA A 285 -5.77 3.68 -26.30
C ALA A 285 -4.76 2.56 -26.63
N ARG A 286 -3.49 2.91 -26.87
CA ARG A 286 -2.44 1.95 -27.17
C ARG A 286 -2.02 1.13 -25.95
N LEU A 287 -1.69 1.76 -24.83
CA LEU A 287 -1.20 1.06 -23.63
C LEU A 287 -2.21 0.01 -23.13
N ALA A 288 -3.51 0.25 -23.32
CA ALA A 288 -4.54 -0.70 -22.95
C ALA A 288 -4.51 -2.02 -23.74
N VAL A 289 -3.92 -2.04 -24.94
CA VAL A 289 -4.01 -3.18 -25.87
C VAL A 289 -2.65 -3.68 -26.40
N ASP A 290 -1.56 -2.96 -26.15
CA ASP A 290 -0.22 -3.27 -26.66
C ASP A 290 0.55 -4.21 -25.72
N PRO A 291 0.68 -5.51 -26.04
CA PRO A 291 1.27 -6.48 -25.11
C PRO A 291 2.77 -6.27 -24.86
N GLU A 292 3.46 -5.49 -25.69
CA GLU A 292 4.86 -5.11 -25.46
C GLU A 292 5.03 -4.16 -24.27
N GLU A 293 3.95 -3.47 -23.89
CA GLU A 293 3.91 -2.50 -22.79
C GLU A 293 3.34 -3.10 -21.49
N TRP A 294 2.94 -4.37 -21.54
CA TRP A 294 2.40 -5.08 -20.38
C TRP A 294 3.54 -5.70 -19.56
N ASP A 295 3.34 -5.84 -18.26
CA ASP A 295 4.35 -6.37 -17.34
C ASP A 295 3.79 -7.49 -16.46
N ASN A 296 4.68 -8.26 -15.85
CA ASN A 296 4.32 -9.24 -14.85
C ASN A 296 3.58 -8.54 -13.69
N ASN A 297 2.46 -9.13 -13.28
CA ASN A 297 1.80 -8.73 -12.04
C ASN A 297 2.77 -8.92 -10.88
N SER A 298 2.98 -7.85 -10.11
CA SER A 298 3.86 -7.87 -8.93
C SER A 298 3.21 -8.53 -7.72
N TYR A 299 1.90 -8.83 -7.79
CA TYR A 299 1.03 -9.31 -6.72
C TYR A 299 0.94 -8.42 -5.47
N HIS A 300 1.52 -7.22 -5.49
CA HIS A 300 1.47 -6.25 -4.39
C HIS A 300 0.03 -5.88 -3.99
N SER A 301 -0.86 -5.82 -4.99
CA SER A 301 -2.28 -5.49 -4.77
C SER A 301 -3.22 -6.68 -4.98
N ALA A 302 -2.70 -7.90 -5.16
CA ALA A 302 -3.51 -9.08 -5.49
C ALA A 302 -4.58 -9.39 -4.45
N VAL A 303 -4.30 -9.12 -3.16
CA VAL A 303 -5.26 -9.26 -2.06
C VAL A 303 -6.55 -8.46 -2.33
N LEU A 304 -6.43 -7.28 -2.92
CA LEU A 304 -7.52 -6.33 -3.15
C LEU A 304 -8.26 -6.54 -4.48
N ARG A 305 -7.74 -7.38 -5.37
CA ARG A 305 -8.30 -7.59 -6.72
C ARG A 305 -9.43 -8.61 -6.78
N SER A 306 -9.72 -9.31 -5.66
CA SER A 306 -10.80 -10.29 -5.59
C SER A 306 -11.85 -9.88 -4.55
N PRO A 307 -13.12 -9.73 -4.95
CA PRO A 307 -14.23 -9.57 -4.02
C PRO A 307 -14.34 -10.73 -3.02
N GLU A 308 -13.95 -11.94 -3.42
CA GLU A 308 -13.98 -13.10 -2.53
C GLU A 308 -12.87 -13.03 -1.47
N ASN A 309 -11.68 -12.54 -1.79
CA ASN A 309 -10.66 -12.25 -0.76
C ASN A 309 -11.20 -11.29 0.31
N HIS A 310 -11.95 -10.26 -0.12
CA HIS A 310 -12.59 -9.33 0.79
C HIS A 310 -13.68 -9.97 1.64
N ARG A 311 -14.62 -10.67 1.00
CA ARG A 311 -15.75 -11.35 1.65
C ARG A 311 -15.29 -12.39 2.66
N TRP A 312 -14.22 -13.12 2.35
CA TRP A 312 -13.78 -14.26 3.14
C TRP A 312 -12.80 -13.88 4.25
N VAL A 313 -11.91 -12.92 3.99
CA VAL A 313 -10.78 -12.59 4.87
C VAL A 313 -10.85 -11.15 5.35
N THR A 314 -10.73 -10.16 4.46
CA THR A 314 -10.44 -8.79 4.94
C THR A 314 -11.63 -8.18 5.69
N ALA A 315 -12.86 -8.51 5.28
CA ALA A 315 -14.05 -8.12 6.03
C ALA A 315 -14.09 -8.71 7.44
N MET A 316 -13.45 -9.88 7.65
CA MET A 316 -13.37 -10.57 8.94
C MET A 316 -12.26 -10.03 9.85
N ASP A 317 -11.32 -9.24 9.31
CA ASP A 317 -10.19 -8.66 10.05
C ASP A 317 -10.40 -7.17 10.36
N VAL A 318 -11.35 -6.53 9.69
CA VAL A 318 -11.70 -5.13 9.92
C VAL A 318 -12.56 -5.00 11.16
N ALA A 319 -12.24 -4.02 11.99
CA ALA A 319 -13.15 -3.52 13.01
C ALA A 319 -13.94 -2.33 12.45
N VAL A 320 -15.23 -2.51 12.18
CA VAL A 320 -16.11 -1.38 11.86
C VAL A 320 -16.59 -0.75 13.16
N GLY A 321 -15.83 0.21 13.66
CA GLY A 321 -16.27 1.06 14.77
C GLY A 321 -17.18 2.19 14.28
N GLN A 322 -18.03 2.73 15.16
CA GLN A 322 -18.54 4.07 14.93
C GLN A 322 -17.36 5.03 14.99
N GLY A 323 -17.08 5.73 13.90
CA GLY A 323 -16.16 6.86 13.90
C GLY A 323 -16.77 8.00 14.72
N LYS A 324 -16.82 7.89 16.05
CA LYS A 324 -17.41 8.91 16.93
C LYS A 324 -16.78 10.30 16.72
N CYS A 325 -15.53 10.33 16.26
CA CYS A 325 -14.86 11.57 15.85
C CYS A 325 -15.48 12.21 14.60
N LEU A 326 -16.08 11.43 13.71
CA LEU A 326 -16.80 11.91 12.51
C LEU A 326 -18.27 12.24 12.80
N ASP A 327 -18.86 11.67 13.86
CA ASP A 327 -20.23 11.99 14.30
C ASP A 327 -20.32 13.43 14.86
N ASP A 328 -19.25 13.93 15.46
CA ASP A 328 -19.15 15.33 15.88
C ASP A 328 -18.80 16.21 14.67
N PRO A 329 -19.70 17.10 14.22
CA PRO A 329 -19.47 17.88 13.00
C PRO A 329 -18.23 18.78 13.10
N GLN A 330 -17.91 19.32 14.28
CA GLN A 330 -16.76 20.22 14.42
C GLN A 330 -15.42 19.48 14.35
N ILE A 331 -15.36 18.27 14.93
CA ILE A 331 -14.16 17.42 14.81
C ILE A 331 -14.04 16.86 13.40
N ARG A 332 -15.15 16.46 12.77
CA ARG A 332 -15.17 15.97 11.39
C ARG A 332 -14.58 17.00 10.42
N GLU A 333 -15.02 18.25 10.47
CA GLU A 333 -14.50 19.29 9.56
C GLU A 333 -12.98 19.49 9.72
N VAL A 334 -12.47 19.41 10.95
CA VAL A 334 -11.04 19.52 11.22
C VAL A 334 -10.26 18.32 10.69
N LEU A 335 -10.78 17.11 10.86
CA LEU A 335 -10.15 15.90 10.33
C LEU A 335 -10.13 15.89 8.80
N ILE A 336 -11.22 16.35 8.16
CA ILE A 336 -11.30 16.50 6.70
C ILE A 336 -10.27 17.52 6.22
N ALA A 337 -10.18 18.67 6.88
CA ALA A 337 -9.17 19.68 6.56
C ALA A 337 -7.77 19.08 6.71
N MET A 338 -7.43 18.49 7.86
CA MET A 338 -6.13 17.85 8.11
C MET A 338 -5.74 16.77 7.09
N ALA A 339 -6.72 16.06 6.52
CA ALA A 339 -6.46 15.02 5.52
C ALA A 339 -5.88 15.60 4.22
N ASP A 340 -6.19 16.85 3.89
CA ASP A 340 -5.47 17.58 2.84
C ASP A 340 -4.19 18.19 3.42
N TRP A 341 -3.20 17.32 3.63
CA TRP A 341 -1.90 17.68 4.22
C TRP A 341 -1.10 18.71 3.40
N ARG A 342 -1.52 19.01 2.17
CA ARG A 342 -0.88 19.95 1.23
C ARG A 342 -1.39 21.38 1.40
N MET A 343 -1.57 21.81 2.65
CA MET A 343 -2.13 23.12 2.95
C MET A 343 -1.18 24.26 2.60
N ASP A 344 -1.69 25.28 1.91
CA ASP A 344 -1.02 26.57 1.81
C ASP A 344 -1.25 27.42 3.08
N GLU A 345 -0.58 28.58 3.15
CA GLU A 345 -0.71 29.49 4.30
C GLU A 345 -2.16 29.88 4.61
N LYS A 346 -2.96 30.10 3.56
CA LYS A 346 -4.34 30.56 3.69
C LYS A 346 -5.19 29.43 4.27
N ALA A 347 -5.12 28.24 3.68
CA ALA A 347 -5.82 27.05 4.14
C ALA A 347 -5.49 26.73 5.60
N TYR A 348 -4.24 26.93 6.03
CA TYR A 348 -3.84 26.71 7.41
C TYR A 348 -4.29 27.82 8.38
N LYS A 349 -3.91 29.07 8.12
CA LYS A 349 -4.12 30.21 9.05
C LYS A 349 -5.55 30.70 9.09
N GLU A 350 -6.22 30.74 7.94
CA GLU A 350 -7.58 31.27 7.81
C GLU A 350 -8.62 30.14 7.76
N GLY A 351 -8.22 28.93 7.37
CA GLY A 351 -9.06 27.75 7.35
C GLY A 351 -8.95 26.93 8.63
N LEU A 352 -8.03 25.95 8.64
CA LEU A 352 -7.92 24.91 9.66
C LEU A 352 -7.88 25.47 11.10
N THR A 353 -7.00 26.44 11.36
CA THR A 353 -6.79 26.96 12.72
C THR A 353 -7.97 27.77 13.27
N GLN A 354 -8.88 28.23 12.40
CA GLN A 354 -10.10 28.96 12.78
C GLN A 354 -11.28 28.02 13.04
N MET A 355 -11.15 26.72 12.73
CA MET A 355 -12.24 25.77 12.88
C MET A 355 -12.55 25.50 14.36
N PRO A 356 -13.83 25.42 14.76
CA PRO A 356 -14.22 25.16 16.16
C PRO A 356 -13.66 23.85 16.75
N GLY A 357 -13.38 22.85 15.91
CA GLY A 357 -12.77 21.59 16.34
C GLY A 357 -11.27 21.67 16.63
N TRP A 358 -10.56 22.65 16.08
CA TRP A 358 -9.10 22.78 16.20
C TRP A 358 -8.63 22.92 17.66
N PRO A 359 -9.24 23.78 18.51
CA PRO A 359 -8.85 23.88 19.91
C PRO A 359 -9.12 22.59 20.72
N ARG A 360 -9.92 21.65 20.19
CA ARG A 360 -10.28 20.39 20.85
C ARG A 360 -9.26 19.26 20.60
N LEU A 361 -8.34 19.44 19.64
CA LEU A 361 -7.20 18.54 19.47
C LEU A 361 -6.19 18.69 20.62
N SER A 362 -5.43 17.63 20.90
CA SER A 362 -4.34 17.71 21.88
C SER A 362 -3.24 18.67 21.42
N ALA A 363 -2.43 19.16 22.35
CA ALA A 363 -1.32 20.05 22.03
C ALA A 363 -0.32 19.38 21.07
N GLU A 364 -0.06 18.09 21.28
CA GLU A 364 0.85 17.27 20.46
C GLU A 364 0.30 17.08 19.04
N ALA A 365 -1.00 16.81 18.91
CA ALA A 365 -1.64 16.67 17.60
C ALA A 365 -1.58 17.98 16.81
N ARG A 366 -1.89 19.12 17.45
CA ARG A 366 -1.76 20.44 16.82
C ARG A 366 -0.32 20.76 16.43
N ALA A 367 0.65 20.42 17.29
CA ALA A 367 2.06 20.63 17.00
C ALA A 367 2.51 19.82 15.77
N LEU A 368 2.08 18.56 15.67
CA LEU A 368 2.39 17.70 14.52
C LEU A 368 1.77 18.22 13.22
N VAL A 369 0.51 18.66 13.26
CA VAL A 369 -0.15 19.25 12.09
C VAL A 369 0.52 20.57 11.67
N THR A 370 0.89 21.42 12.63
CA THR A 370 1.65 22.65 12.37
C THR A 370 2.98 22.34 11.68
N ALA A 371 3.71 21.36 12.20
CA ALA A 371 5.01 20.98 11.63
C ALA A 371 4.87 20.37 10.23
N ASN A 372 3.81 19.60 9.97
CA ASN A 372 3.51 19.07 8.64
C ASN A 372 3.23 20.21 7.63
N PHE A 373 2.43 21.21 8.01
CA PHE A 373 2.21 22.41 7.20
C PHE A 373 3.53 23.14 6.90
N LEU A 374 4.35 23.40 7.93
CA LEU A 374 5.64 24.09 7.75
C LEU A 374 6.60 23.31 6.84
N TYR A 375 6.59 21.99 6.96
CA TYR A 375 7.37 21.11 6.09
C TYR A 375 6.91 21.20 4.64
N TYR A 376 5.60 21.12 4.40
CA TYR A 376 5.07 21.21 3.04
C TYR A 376 5.31 22.59 2.41
N GLN A 377 5.00 23.66 3.14
CA GLN A 377 5.03 25.03 2.61
C GLN A 377 6.45 25.59 2.47
N TYR A 378 7.36 25.22 3.37
CA TYR A 378 8.70 25.84 3.44
C TYR A 378 9.87 24.84 3.47
N GLY A 379 9.60 23.53 3.49
CA GLY A 379 10.65 22.51 3.61
C GLY A 379 11.24 22.40 5.03
N THR A 380 10.62 23.01 6.03
CA THR A 380 11.13 23.01 7.41
C THR A 380 10.82 21.67 8.08
N PHE A 381 11.86 20.88 8.39
CA PHE A 381 11.68 19.62 9.11
C PHE A 381 11.15 19.83 10.53
N PRO A 382 10.28 18.93 11.05
CA PRO A 382 9.84 18.94 12.44
C PRO A 382 11.04 18.77 13.39
N SER A 383 10.91 19.34 14.59
CA SER A 383 11.92 19.22 15.63
C SER A 383 12.12 17.76 16.07
N PRO A 384 13.35 17.32 16.42
CA PRO A 384 13.62 15.97 16.91
C PRO A 384 12.83 15.56 18.16
N GLU A 385 12.39 16.53 18.97
CA GLU A 385 11.52 16.31 20.13
C GLU A 385 10.10 15.89 19.72
N LEU A 386 9.63 16.37 18.56
CA LEU A 386 8.32 16.06 18.01
C LEU A 386 8.35 14.83 17.10
N VAL A 387 9.39 14.71 16.27
CA VAL A 387 9.62 13.57 15.37
C VAL A 387 11.08 13.12 15.52
N PRO A 388 11.35 12.05 16.28
CA PRO A 388 12.72 11.59 16.52
C PRO A 388 13.47 11.27 15.24
N MET A 389 14.66 11.86 15.07
CA MET A 389 15.55 11.59 13.94
C MET A 389 16.21 10.21 14.02
N THR A 390 16.20 9.61 15.21
CA THR A 390 16.75 8.27 15.42
C THR A 390 15.64 7.23 15.31
N PRO A 391 15.71 6.31 14.33
CA PRO A 391 14.70 5.27 14.19
C PRO A 391 14.56 4.43 15.48
N PRO A 392 13.36 3.87 15.77
CA PRO A 392 13.17 3.04 16.94
C PRO A 392 14.12 1.83 16.93
N PRO A 393 14.57 1.32 18.10
CA PRO A 393 15.51 0.21 18.17
C PRO A 393 15.10 -1.01 17.33
N LEU A 394 13.79 -1.27 17.25
CA LEU A 394 13.18 -2.36 16.48
C LEU A 394 13.54 -2.35 14.97
N VAL A 395 13.87 -1.19 14.40
CA VAL A 395 14.19 -1.03 12.97
C VAL A 395 15.68 -0.75 12.71
N ARG A 396 16.53 -0.71 13.75
CA ARG A 396 17.97 -0.47 13.58
C ARG A 396 18.66 -1.77 13.15
N ARG A 397 19.31 -1.75 11.98
CA ARG A 397 20.25 -2.82 11.59
C ARG A 397 21.56 -2.65 12.38
N PRO A 398 22.16 -3.72 12.92
CA PRO A 398 23.51 -3.67 13.47
C PRO A 398 24.48 -3.13 12.41
N GLY A 399 25.19 -2.04 12.73
CA GLY A 399 26.19 -1.44 11.84
C GLY A 399 25.68 -0.41 10.82
N HIS A 400 24.39 -0.07 10.80
CA HIS A 400 23.88 1.00 9.93
C HIS A 400 23.80 2.33 10.69
N THR A 401 24.62 3.30 10.31
CA THR A 401 24.82 4.58 11.02
C THR A 401 23.74 5.64 10.73
N GLY A 402 22.60 5.26 10.14
CA GLY A 402 21.50 6.19 9.90
C GLY A 402 21.79 7.29 8.87
N GLY A 403 22.88 7.17 8.10
CA GLY A 403 23.09 7.99 6.92
C GLY A 403 22.00 7.68 5.90
N GLN A 404 21.23 8.69 5.50
CA GLN A 404 20.26 8.58 4.41
C GLN A 404 21.00 8.09 3.15
N SER A 405 20.47 7.03 2.54
CA SER A 405 20.86 6.54 1.23
C SER A 405 20.48 7.52 0.12
#